data_AF-A0A2I0R4N0-F1
#
_entry.id   AF-A0A2I0R4N0-F1
#
_cell.length_a   1.000
_cell.length_b   1.000
_cell.length_c   1.000
_cell.angle_alpha   90.00
_cell.angle_beta   90.00
_cell.angle_gamma   90.00
#
_symmetry.space_group_name_H-M   'P 1'
#
loop_
_entity.id
_entity.type
_entity.pdbx_description
1 polymer ?
#
loop_
_entity_poly.entity_id
_entity_poly.type
_entity_poly.pdbx_seq_one_letter_code
_entity_poly.pdbx_strand_id
1 'polypeptide(L)'
;MKIPILLIALLLTLSVFGQLPRRFDKEVDLNEWIIPTSKTEKTKILELLKDKDEFHWVYNSYKDGDTSLLNRLHVTDFNCDGIFDLIYNGFVGTESNRIIFMKGNTNGTYAQVIGLFGEFIELSKFDGFTPLSFTINNYACCAGTVNHIEKYTPLSLRTSFKYELQAKHSFHIGLKLPKKTFEKPVAFKTINEKYFLRITPAINDSMTIGYQQKGNQFAEYPKGSEGIAIAEETDETGRIWWFVIMKNNKKPNWSLYMTGDNNKLESNFLGWISSRFVEKIH
;
A
#
# COMPACT_ATOMS: atom_id res chain seq x y z
N MET A 1 39.96 19.03 -5.56
CA MET A 1 38.54 19.09 -5.96
C MET A 1 37.81 17.84 -5.48
N LYS A 2 37.04 17.91 -4.39
CA LYS A 2 36.34 16.76 -3.78
C LYS A 2 34.92 17.13 -3.32
N ILE A 3 34.12 17.75 -4.18
CA ILE A 3 32.66 17.92 -3.97
C ILE A 3 32.04 17.91 -5.37
N PRO A 4 31.41 16.79 -5.81
CA PRO A 4 29.98 16.88 -6.09
C PRO A 4 29.18 15.55 -5.91
N ILE A 5 29.64 14.57 -5.12
CA ILE A 5 28.87 13.32 -4.92
C ILE A 5 27.77 13.49 -3.85
N LEU A 6 27.98 14.36 -2.85
CA LEU A 6 27.02 14.55 -1.76
C LEU A 6 25.74 15.31 -2.19
N LEU A 7 25.81 16.16 -3.21
CA LEU A 7 24.64 16.93 -3.68
C LEU A 7 23.65 16.08 -4.49
N ILE A 8 24.12 15.04 -5.18
CA ILE A 8 23.26 14.15 -5.99
C ILE A 8 22.43 13.23 -5.08
N ALA A 9 22.97 12.83 -3.92
CA ALA A 9 22.23 12.04 -2.93
C ALA A 9 21.10 12.82 -2.25
N LEU A 10 21.24 14.15 -2.10
CA LEU A 10 20.23 15.00 -1.45
C LEU A 10 19.08 15.40 -2.40
N LEU A 11 19.31 15.42 -3.72
CA LEU A 11 18.28 15.78 -4.70
C LEU A 11 17.31 14.62 -5.01
N LEU A 12 17.70 13.37 -4.75
CA LEU A 12 16.83 12.19 -4.94
C LEU A 12 15.82 11.98 -3.80
N THR A 13 16.00 12.58 -2.63
CA THR A 13 15.07 12.39 -1.50
C THR A 13 13.83 13.29 -1.60
N LEU A 14 13.88 14.38 -2.36
CA LEU A 14 12.75 15.29 -2.55
C LEU A 14 11.74 14.81 -3.61
N SER A 15 12.11 13.81 -4.42
CA SER A 15 11.24 13.22 -5.46
C SER A 15 10.31 12.12 -4.93
N VAL A 16 10.44 11.72 -3.66
CA VAL A 16 9.77 10.54 -3.10
C VAL A 16 8.52 10.87 -2.28
N PHE A 17 7.93 12.06 -2.45
CA PHE A 17 6.48 12.14 -2.27
C PHE A 17 5.83 11.38 -3.43
N GLY A 18 5.93 10.05 -3.33
CA GLY A 18 5.28 9.12 -4.23
C GLY A 18 3.83 9.56 -4.33
N GLN A 19 3.42 9.90 -5.54
CA GLN A 19 2.04 10.23 -5.80
C GLN A 19 1.21 9.05 -5.28
N LEU A 20 0.19 9.33 -4.47
CA LEU A 20 -0.74 8.29 -4.09
C LEU A 20 -1.30 7.67 -5.38
N PRO A 21 -1.51 6.35 -5.40
CA PRO A 21 -2.18 5.72 -6.52
C PRO A 21 -3.49 6.44 -6.82
N ARG A 22 -3.78 6.69 -8.10
CA ARG A 22 -5.03 7.38 -8.49
C ARG A 22 -6.28 6.59 -8.11
N ARG A 23 -6.13 5.28 -7.95
CA ARG A 23 -7.17 4.32 -7.62
C ARG A 23 -6.61 3.30 -6.64
N PHE A 24 -7.34 3.04 -5.56
CA PHE A 24 -6.97 2.04 -4.54
C PHE A 24 -7.65 0.68 -4.78
N ASP A 25 -8.55 0.62 -5.74
CA ASP A 25 -9.40 -0.53 -6.08
C ASP A 25 -9.00 -1.19 -7.41
N LYS A 26 -7.95 -0.68 -8.07
CA LYS A 26 -7.55 -1.20 -9.37
C LYS A 26 -6.68 -2.45 -9.18
N GLU A 27 -7.21 -3.61 -9.52
CA GLU A 27 -6.38 -4.81 -9.69
C GLU A 27 -5.38 -4.56 -10.83
N VAL A 28 -4.10 -4.82 -10.56
CA VAL A 28 -3.03 -4.70 -11.55
C VAL A 28 -2.66 -6.06 -12.09
N ASP A 29 -2.46 -6.07 -13.40
CA ASP A 29 -2.06 -7.24 -14.15
C ASP A 29 -0.54 -7.45 -14.07
N LEU A 30 -0.12 -8.65 -13.69
CA LEU A 30 1.27 -9.08 -13.63
C LEU A 30 1.84 -9.50 -14.99
N ASN A 31 1.04 -9.48 -16.08
CA ASN A 31 1.41 -10.04 -17.38
C ASN A 31 2.79 -9.63 -17.93
N GLU A 32 3.24 -8.38 -17.73
CA GLU A 32 4.57 -7.95 -18.17
C GLU A 32 5.72 -8.64 -17.42
N TRP A 33 5.47 -9.11 -16.20
CA TRP A 33 6.44 -9.77 -15.32
C TRP A 33 6.37 -11.30 -15.37
N ILE A 34 5.33 -11.86 -15.98
CA ILE A 34 5.09 -13.31 -15.99
C ILE A 34 5.92 -13.97 -17.08
N ILE A 35 6.67 -15.00 -16.69
CA ILE A 35 7.30 -15.95 -17.60
C ILE A 35 6.25 -17.02 -17.94
N PRO A 36 5.84 -17.17 -19.22
CA PRO A 36 4.87 -18.18 -19.61
C PRO A 36 5.29 -19.57 -19.15
N THR A 37 4.46 -20.21 -18.33
CA THR A 37 4.76 -21.49 -17.69
C THR A 37 3.55 -22.40 -17.81
N SER A 38 3.75 -23.64 -18.24
CA SER A 38 2.66 -24.60 -18.43
C SER A 38 1.99 -24.98 -17.11
N LYS A 39 0.73 -25.41 -17.17
CA LYS A 39 0.01 -25.93 -15.99
C LYS A 39 0.79 -27.06 -15.32
N THR A 40 1.37 -27.98 -16.11
CA THR A 40 2.17 -29.11 -15.62
C THR A 40 3.41 -28.67 -14.84
N GLU A 41 4.12 -27.65 -15.32
CA GLU A 41 5.27 -27.09 -14.60
C GLU A 41 4.84 -26.40 -13.30
N LYS A 42 3.76 -25.60 -13.34
CA LYS A 42 3.22 -24.98 -12.12
C LYS A 42 2.80 -26.01 -11.08
N THR A 43 2.22 -27.15 -11.49
CA THR A 43 1.90 -28.25 -10.58
C THR A 43 3.15 -28.81 -9.90
N LYS A 44 4.23 -29.04 -10.65
CA LYS A 44 5.51 -29.51 -10.08
C LYS A 44 6.08 -28.49 -9.10
N ILE A 45 6.02 -27.20 -9.42
CA ILE A 45 6.45 -26.13 -8.50
C ILE A 45 5.61 -26.15 -7.23
N LEU A 46 4.27 -26.22 -7.34
CA LEU A 46 3.39 -26.26 -6.17
C LEU A 46 3.66 -27.50 -5.29
N GLU A 47 3.99 -28.65 -5.89
CA GLU A 47 4.41 -29.85 -5.16
C GLU A 47 5.71 -29.66 -4.36
N LEU A 48 6.67 -28.86 -4.87
CA LEU A 48 7.88 -28.49 -4.12
C LEU A 48 7.59 -27.54 -2.94
N LEU A 49 6.46 -26.84 -2.96
CA LEU A 49 6.07 -25.87 -1.93
C LEU A 49 5.13 -26.45 -0.87
N LYS A 50 4.64 -27.69 -1.01
CA LYS A 50 3.61 -28.30 -0.15
C LYS A 50 3.93 -28.28 1.36
N ASP A 51 5.21 -28.32 1.71
CA ASP A 51 5.71 -28.35 3.09
C ASP A 51 6.07 -26.95 3.62
N LYS A 52 5.79 -25.89 2.85
CA LYS A 52 5.89 -24.49 3.30
C LYS A 52 4.56 -24.07 3.92
N ASP A 53 4.60 -23.51 5.13
CA ASP A 53 3.40 -23.11 5.88
C ASP A 53 2.42 -22.27 5.04
N GLU A 54 2.93 -21.30 4.29
CA GLU A 54 2.15 -20.40 3.44
C GLU A 54 1.44 -21.10 2.26
N PHE A 55 1.92 -22.27 1.84
CA PHE A 55 1.41 -23.02 0.70
C PHE A 55 0.67 -24.30 1.09
N HIS A 56 0.66 -24.68 2.37
CA HIS A 56 0.01 -25.92 2.81
C HIS A 56 -1.47 -25.96 2.39
N TRP A 57 -2.22 -24.89 2.68
CA TRP A 57 -3.63 -24.79 2.27
C TRP A 57 -3.80 -24.74 0.75
N VAL A 58 -2.93 -23.99 0.06
CA VAL A 58 -2.98 -23.84 -1.41
C VAL A 58 -2.79 -25.20 -2.08
N TYR A 59 -1.84 -25.99 -1.60
CA TYR A 59 -1.57 -27.33 -2.10
C TYR A 59 -2.73 -28.29 -1.84
N ASN A 60 -3.28 -28.31 -0.62
CA ASN A 60 -4.40 -29.20 -0.27
C ASN A 60 -5.65 -28.86 -1.09
N SER A 61 -6.00 -27.57 -1.18
CA SER A 61 -7.14 -27.12 -1.99
C SER A 61 -6.99 -27.45 -3.47
N TYR A 62 -5.77 -27.37 -3.99
CA TYR A 62 -5.46 -27.84 -5.34
C TYR A 62 -5.66 -29.35 -5.50
N LYS A 63 -5.24 -30.17 -4.52
CA LYS A 63 -5.47 -31.63 -4.52
C LYS A 63 -6.95 -31.98 -4.40
N ASP A 64 -7.73 -31.14 -3.73
CA ASP A 64 -9.19 -31.27 -3.62
C ASP A 64 -9.94 -30.79 -4.88
N GLY A 65 -9.21 -30.32 -5.90
CA GLY A 65 -9.74 -30.04 -7.24
C GLY A 65 -9.81 -28.56 -7.60
N ASP A 66 -9.43 -27.64 -6.72
CA ASP A 66 -9.37 -26.20 -7.05
C ASP A 66 -8.14 -25.88 -7.91
N THR A 67 -8.27 -26.10 -9.21
CA THR A 67 -7.18 -25.81 -10.15
C THR A 67 -7.00 -24.32 -10.44
N SER A 68 -7.90 -23.45 -9.96
CA SER A 68 -7.81 -22.00 -10.18
C SER A 68 -6.61 -21.38 -9.44
N LEU A 69 -6.15 -22.02 -8.35
CA LEU A 69 -4.99 -21.60 -7.56
C LEU A 69 -3.70 -21.58 -8.38
N LEU A 70 -3.57 -22.45 -9.40
CA LEU A 70 -2.42 -22.42 -10.32
C LEU A 70 -2.38 -21.15 -11.20
N ASN A 71 -3.52 -20.50 -11.41
CA ASN A 71 -3.56 -19.23 -12.14
C ASN A 71 -3.02 -18.07 -11.29
N ARG A 72 -3.02 -18.21 -9.96
CA ARG A 72 -2.47 -17.26 -9.00
C ARG A 72 -1.00 -17.52 -8.66
N LEU A 73 -0.43 -18.64 -9.12
CA LEU A 73 1.00 -18.94 -9.01
C LEU A 73 1.72 -18.46 -10.29
N HIS A 74 2.53 -17.42 -10.16
CA HIS A 74 3.24 -16.80 -11.27
C HIS A 74 4.73 -17.10 -11.19
N VAL A 75 5.32 -17.53 -12.31
CA VAL A 75 6.78 -17.64 -12.46
C VAL A 75 7.29 -16.32 -13.03
N THR A 76 8.36 -15.79 -12.46
CA THR A 76 8.93 -14.47 -12.79
C THR A 76 10.44 -14.47 -12.56
N ASP A 77 11.07 -13.31 -12.72
CA ASP A 77 12.44 -12.99 -12.29
C ASP A 77 12.36 -11.60 -11.64
N PHE A 78 11.74 -11.53 -10.46
CA PHE A 78 11.36 -10.24 -9.85
C PHE A 78 12.58 -9.46 -9.36
N ASN A 79 13.74 -10.11 -9.22
CA ASN A 79 14.99 -9.44 -8.87
C ASN A 79 15.99 -9.34 -10.03
N CYS A 80 15.60 -9.75 -11.23
CA CYS A 80 16.37 -9.64 -12.47
C CYS A 80 17.77 -10.27 -12.37
N ASP A 81 17.89 -11.43 -11.74
CA ASP A 81 19.15 -12.17 -11.64
C ASP A 81 19.26 -13.37 -12.60
N GLY A 82 18.25 -13.57 -13.44
CA GLY A 82 18.18 -14.65 -14.41
C GLY A 82 17.76 -15.99 -13.82
N ILE A 83 17.44 -16.07 -12.53
CA ILE A 83 16.91 -17.26 -11.86
C ILE A 83 15.40 -17.10 -11.69
N PHE A 84 14.64 -18.15 -12.02
CA PHE A 84 13.19 -18.11 -11.85
C PHE A 84 12.79 -18.00 -10.39
N ASP A 85 12.00 -16.98 -10.10
CA ASP A 85 11.34 -16.71 -8.85
C ASP A 85 9.83 -16.95 -8.98
N LEU A 86 9.09 -16.89 -7.86
CA LEU A 86 7.65 -17.07 -7.82
C LEU A 86 6.96 -15.91 -7.11
N ILE A 87 5.80 -15.53 -7.62
CA ILE A 87 4.83 -14.68 -6.93
C ILE A 87 3.52 -15.45 -6.86
N TYR A 88 2.98 -15.63 -5.65
CA TYR A 88 1.61 -16.09 -5.45
C TYR A 88 0.74 -14.91 -5.00
N ASN A 89 -0.39 -14.65 -5.66
CA ASN A 89 -1.32 -13.57 -5.32
C ASN A 89 -2.77 -14.08 -5.20
N GLY A 90 -3.10 -14.73 -4.09
CA GLY A 90 -4.41 -15.34 -3.93
C GLY A 90 -4.74 -15.74 -2.52
N PHE A 91 -5.85 -16.44 -2.38
CA PHE A 91 -6.32 -16.94 -1.11
C PHE A 91 -5.43 -18.08 -0.60
N VAL A 92 -5.13 -18.09 0.70
CA VAL A 92 -4.29 -19.10 1.35
C VAL A 92 -5.00 -19.79 2.53
N GLY A 93 -6.34 -19.76 2.56
CA GLY A 93 -7.12 -20.43 3.60
C GLY A 93 -7.29 -19.65 4.90
N THR A 94 -7.09 -18.33 4.86
CA THR A 94 -7.21 -17.46 6.04
C THR A 94 -8.24 -16.36 5.79
N GLU A 95 -8.06 -15.17 6.38
CA GLU A 95 -9.04 -14.10 6.36
C GLU A 95 -9.01 -13.27 5.06
N SER A 96 -7.86 -13.18 4.38
CA SER A 96 -7.67 -12.32 3.20
C SER A 96 -6.75 -12.96 2.15
N ASN A 97 -6.76 -12.41 0.94
CA ASN A 97 -5.74 -12.72 -0.06
C ASN A 97 -4.35 -12.37 0.45
N ARG A 98 -3.37 -13.18 0.04
CA ARG A 98 -1.97 -12.93 0.31
C ARG A 98 -1.16 -12.83 -0.97
N ILE A 99 -0.12 -12.02 -0.86
CA ILE A 99 0.94 -11.87 -1.86
C ILE A 99 2.21 -12.46 -1.24
N ILE A 100 2.72 -13.55 -1.83
CA ILE A 100 3.90 -14.26 -1.35
C ILE A 100 4.96 -14.24 -2.44
N PHE A 101 6.14 -13.73 -2.11
CA PHE A 101 7.31 -13.74 -2.98
C PHE A 101 8.26 -14.84 -2.54
N MET A 102 8.60 -15.73 -3.47
CA MET A 102 9.56 -16.80 -3.25
C MET A 102 10.73 -16.63 -4.22
N LYS A 103 11.92 -16.42 -3.68
CA LYS A 103 13.15 -16.37 -4.47
C LYS A 103 13.65 -17.77 -4.78
N GLY A 104 13.88 -18.06 -6.07
CA GLY A 104 14.53 -19.27 -6.52
C GLY A 104 16.05 -19.22 -6.35
N ASN A 105 16.69 -20.38 -6.49
CA ASN A 105 18.14 -20.51 -6.58
C ASN A 105 18.53 -21.52 -7.67
N THR A 106 19.82 -21.62 -7.96
CA THR A 106 20.37 -22.50 -9.01
C THR A 106 20.11 -23.98 -8.78
N ASN A 107 19.74 -24.38 -7.56
CA ASN A 107 19.43 -25.77 -7.22
C ASN A 107 17.93 -26.09 -7.37
N GLY A 108 17.13 -25.14 -7.88
CA GLY A 108 15.69 -25.32 -8.08
C GLY A 108 14.87 -25.31 -6.78
N THR A 109 15.41 -24.74 -5.70
CA THR A 109 14.67 -24.58 -4.44
C THR A 109 14.29 -23.12 -4.21
N TYR A 110 13.29 -22.89 -3.37
CA TYR A 110 12.68 -21.58 -3.16
C TYR A 110 12.70 -21.15 -1.69
N ALA A 111 13.05 -19.89 -1.44
CA ALA A 111 13.03 -19.25 -0.13
C ALA A 111 12.09 -18.05 -0.13
N GLN A 112 11.28 -17.90 0.92
CA GLN A 112 10.36 -16.77 1.03
C GLN A 112 11.14 -15.46 1.25
N VAL A 113 10.82 -14.45 0.46
CA VAL A 113 11.35 -13.08 0.60
C VAL A 113 10.42 -12.24 1.46
N ILE A 114 9.12 -12.27 1.15
CA ILE A 114 8.09 -11.53 1.88
C ILE A 114 6.72 -12.18 1.67
N GLY A 115 5.84 -12.08 2.67
CA GLY A 115 4.45 -12.52 2.59
C GLY A 115 3.54 -11.44 3.18
N LEU A 116 2.62 -10.92 2.39
CA LEU A 116 1.80 -9.74 2.72
C LEU A 116 0.31 -10.07 2.55
N PHE A 117 -0.55 -9.50 3.38
CA PHE A 117 -1.99 -9.44 3.16
C PHE A 117 -2.33 -8.26 2.25
N GLY A 118 -3.27 -8.49 1.34
CA GLY A 118 -3.77 -7.47 0.41
C GLY A 118 -3.63 -7.84 -1.06
N GLU A 119 -3.76 -6.84 -1.92
CA GLU A 119 -3.75 -6.98 -3.38
C GLU A 119 -2.86 -5.91 -4.03
N PHE A 120 -2.27 -6.26 -5.18
CA PHE A 120 -1.48 -5.31 -5.97
C PHE A 120 -2.38 -4.23 -6.57
N ILE A 121 -1.99 -2.98 -6.37
CA ILE A 121 -2.65 -1.82 -6.98
C ILE A 121 -1.74 -1.01 -7.90
N GLU A 122 -0.41 -1.18 -7.77
CA GLU A 122 0.59 -0.68 -8.70
C GLU A 122 1.79 -1.61 -8.75
N LEU A 123 2.41 -1.74 -9.93
CA LEU A 123 3.66 -2.44 -10.16
C LEU A 123 4.59 -1.50 -10.94
N SER A 124 5.91 -1.59 -10.73
CA SER A 124 6.85 -0.97 -11.66
C SER A 124 6.76 -1.62 -13.03
N LYS A 125 7.01 -0.83 -14.07
CA LYS A 125 7.14 -1.32 -15.44
C LYS A 125 8.28 -2.34 -15.52
N PHE A 126 8.08 -3.43 -16.26
CA PHE A 126 9.15 -4.37 -16.55
C PHE A 126 10.07 -3.78 -17.64
N ASP A 127 11.36 -3.66 -17.32
CA ASP A 127 12.40 -3.23 -18.27
C ASP A 127 13.48 -4.31 -18.48
N GLY A 128 13.40 -5.44 -17.77
CA GLY A 128 14.35 -6.55 -17.81
C GLY A 128 15.61 -6.35 -16.95
N PHE A 129 15.77 -5.22 -16.26
CA PHE A 129 16.99 -4.88 -15.53
C PHE A 129 16.74 -4.36 -14.11
N THR A 130 15.59 -3.76 -13.88
CA THR A 130 15.21 -3.16 -12.60
C THR A 130 14.33 -4.14 -11.83
N PRO A 131 14.70 -4.53 -10.59
CA PRO A 131 13.86 -5.37 -9.76
C PRO A 131 12.46 -4.78 -9.53
N LEU A 132 11.45 -5.65 -9.43
CA LEU A 132 10.06 -5.27 -9.25
C LEU A 132 9.90 -4.46 -7.96
N SER A 133 9.32 -3.27 -8.06
CA SER A 133 8.73 -2.53 -6.93
C SER A 133 7.22 -2.50 -7.08
N PHE A 134 6.50 -2.40 -5.97
CA PHE A 134 5.05 -2.53 -6.00
C PHE A 134 4.36 -1.75 -4.89
N THR A 135 3.09 -1.47 -5.11
CA THR A 135 2.18 -0.90 -4.11
C THR A 135 1.03 -1.87 -3.92
N ILE A 136 0.68 -2.14 -2.66
CA ILE A 136 -0.48 -2.96 -2.30
C ILE A 136 -1.55 -2.15 -1.58
N ASN A 137 -2.79 -2.60 -1.70
CA ASN A 137 -3.87 -2.27 -0.79
C ASN A 137 -4.06 -3.44 0.18
N ASN A 138 -3.55 -3.29 1.40
CA ASN A 138 -3.84 -4.17 2.52
C ASN A 138 -5.20 -3.76 3.08
N TYR A 139 -6.24 -4.44 2.60
CA TYR A 139 -7.61 -4.17 3.00
C TYR A 139 -7.92 -4.80 4.37
N ALA A 140 -8.71 -4.08 5.17
CA ALA A 140 -9.25 -4.64 6.40
C ALA A 140 -10.06 -5.90 6.12
N CYS A 141 -9.87 -6.93 6.94
CA CYS A 141 -10.77 -8.07 6.99
C CYS A 141 -11.87 -7.89 8.05
N CYS A 142 -12.92 -8.70 7.95
CA CYS A 142 -13.98 -8.87 8.93
C CYS A 142 -14.68 -7.55 9.28
N ALA A 143 -14.44 -7.06 10.50
CA ALA A 143 -15.03 -5.84 11.06
C ALA A 143 -14.06 -4.63 11.02
N GLY A 144 -12.89 -4.78 10.39
CA GLY A 144 -11.97 -3.68 10.21
C GLY A 144 -12.54 -2.61 9.28
N THR A 145 -12.29 -1.34 9.60
CA THR A 145 -12.81 -0.19 8.82
C THR A 145 -11.68 0.60 8.15
N VAL A 146 -10.46 0.08 8.18
CA VAL A 146 -9.23 0.77 7.80
C VAL A 146 -8.44 -0.09 6.83
N ASN A 147 -8.14 0.48 5.68
CA ASN A 147 -7.21 -0.10 4.73
C ASN A 147 -5.86 0.61 4.80
N HIS A 148 -4.82 -0.06 4.33
CA HIS A 148 -3.48 0.49 4.22
C HIS A 148 -2.96 0.41 2.79
N ILE A 149 -2.50 1.53 2.26
CA ILE A 149 -1.68 1.55 1.06
C ILE A 149 -0.21 1.43 1.47
N GLU A 150 0.46 0.41 0.96
CA GLU A 150 1.84 0.08 1.33
C GLU A 150 2.71 -0.01 0.08
N LYS A 151 3.75 0.83 0.00
CA LYS A 151 4.70 0.82 -1.11
C LYS A 151 5.99 0.14 -0.71
N TYR A 152 6.36 -0.90 -1.46
CA TYR A 152 7.56 -1.69 -1.23
C TYR A 152 8.56 -1.49 -2.37
N THR A 153 9.82 -1.30 -2.01
CA THR A 153 10.92 -1.25 -2.98
C THR A 153 11.95 -2.33 -2.69
N PRO A 154 12.55 -2.90 -3.73
CA PRO A 154 13.61 -3.88 -3.58
C PRO A 154 14.85 -3.23 -2.98
N LEU A 155 15.46 -3.89 -2.01
CA LEU A 155 16.79 -3.59 -1.50
C LEU A 155 17.70 -4.75 -1.87
N SER A 156 18.56 -4.53 -2.86
CA SER A 156 19.62 -5.47 -3.22
C SER A 156 20.85 -5.20 -2.36
N LEU A 157 21.09 -6.09 -1.39
CA LEU A 157 22.33 -6.14 -0.63
C LEU A 157 23.23 -7.19 -1.29
N ARG A 158 24.56 -7.05 -1.14
CA ARG A 158 25.56 -7.89 -1.82
C ARG A 158 25.29 -9.40 -1.77
N THR A 159 24.62 -9.88 -0.73
CA THR A 159 24.33 -11.31 -0.52
C THR A 159 22.84 -11.62 -0.29
N SER A 160 21.96 -10.62 -0.30
CA SER A 160 20.54 -10.85 -0.01
C SER A 160 19.64 -9.88 -0.76
N PHE A 161 18.49 -10.39 -1.16
CA PHE A 161 17.42 -9.61 -1.73
C PHE A 161 16.28 -9.53 -0.70
N LYS A 162 15.80 -8.32 -0.42
CA LYS A 162 14.63 -8.11 0.44
C LYS A 162 13.80 -6.94 -0.07
N TYR A 163 12.56 -6.86 0.39
CA TYR A 163 11.72 -5.68 0.21
C TYR A 163 11.78 -4.79 1.45
N GLU A 164 11.77 -3.48 1.23
CA GLU A 164 11.64 -2.46 2.27
C GLU A 164 10.38 -1.64 2.04
N LEU A 165 9.64 -1.39 3.12
CA LEU A 165 8.48 -0.50 3.09
C LEU A 165 8.96 0.96 3.00
N GLN A 166 8.63 1.63 1.90
CA GLN A 166 8.97 3.04 1.67
C GLN A 166 7.90 4.00 2.16
N ALA A 167 6.63 3.61 2.01
CA ALA A 167 5.51 4.46 2.41
C ALA A 167 4.34 3.60 2.88
N LYS A 168 3.65 4.10 3.92
CA LYS A 168 2.43 3.51 4.45
C LYS A 168 1.39 4.60 4.69
N HIS A 169 0.21 4.42 4.10
CA HIS A 169 -0.90 5.35 4.23
C HIS A 169 -2.15 4.61 4.72
N SER A 170 -2.75 5.06 5.81
CA SER A 170 -4.02 4.51 6.29
C SER A 170 -5.19 5.33 5.77
N PHE A 171 -6.28 4.66 5.40
CA PHE A 171 -7.53 5.30 5.02
C PHE A 171 -8.73 4.48 5.47
N HIS A 172 -9.83 5.17 5.80
CA HIS A 172 -11.08 4.51 6.12
C HIS A 172 -11.73 3.96 4.83
N ILE A 173 -12.36 2.77 4.87
CA ILE A 173 -12.95 2.10 3.69
C ILE A 173 -13.99 2.95 2.92
N GLY A 174 -14.70 3.82 3.64
CA GLY A 174 -15.67 4.78 3.07
C GLY A 174 -15.07 6.11 2.59
N LEU A 175 -13.74 6.24 2.52
CA LEU A 175 -13.08 7.48 2.10
C LEU A 175 -13.40 7.79 0.63
N LYS A 176 -14.02 8.95 0.40
CA LYS A 176 -14.22 9.48 -0.96
C LYS A 176 -12.87 9.98 -1.50
N LEU A 177 -12.37 9.35 -2.57
CA LEU A 177 -11.14 9.81 -3.22
C LEU A 177 -11.39 11.06 -4.08
N PRO A 178 -10.43 12.00 -4.15
CA PRO A 178 -10.57 13.19 -4.98
C PRO A 178 -10.54 12.82 -6.47
N LYS A 179 -11.32 13.53 -7.29
CA LYS A 179 -11.31 13.34 -8.76
C LYS A 179 -10.10 13.98 -9.46
N LYS A 180 -9.51 15.00 -8.86
CA LYS A 180 -8.38 15.77 -9.40
C LYS A 180 -7.40 16.08 -8.28
N THR A 181 -6.12 16.03 -8.58
CA THR A 181 -5.05 16.43 -7.67
C THR A 181 -4.50 17.80 -8.06
N PHE A 182 -3.88 18.47 -7.10
CA PHE A 182 -3.07 19.66 -7.37
C PHE A 182 -1.87 19.31 -8.24
N GLU A 183 -1.43 20.28 -9.04
CA GLU A 183 -0.13 20.20 -9.72
C GLU A 183 1.02 20.24 -8.73
N LYS A 184 0.89 21.08 -7.69
CA LYS A 184 1.84 21.22 -6.59
C LYS A 184 1.13 21.01 -5.26
N PRO A 185 1.51 19.97 -4.48
CA PRO A 185 0.98 19.79 -3.14
C PRO A 185 1.25 21.00 -2.22
N VAL A 186 0.35 21.23 -1.27
CA VAL A 186 0.42 22.35 -0.33
C VAL A 186 0.70 21.82 1.07
N ALA A 187 1.86 22.11 1.62
CA ALA A 187 2.15 21.81 3.02
C ALA A 187 1.37 22.76 3.94
N PHE A 188 0.88 22.25 5.06
CA PHE A 188 0.12 23.04 6.02
C PHE A 188 0.32 22.56 7.47
N LYS A 189 -0.10 23.41 8.42
CA LYS A 189 -0.28 23.06 9.84
C LYS A 189 -1.67 23.46 10.34
N THR A 190 -2.23 22.69 11.26
CA THR A 190 -3.53 22.99 11.91
C THR A 190 -3.39 24.17 12.87
N ILE A 191 -4.37 25.09 12.88
CA ILE A 191 -4.35 26.25 13.80
C ILE A 191 -5.34 26.13 14.97
N ASN A 192 -6.36 25.29 14.85
CA ASN A 192 -7.35 25.05 15.90
C ASN A 192 -6.87 23.96 16.88
N GLU A 193 -7.32 24.05 18.14
CA GLU A 193 -7.04 23.05 19.18
C GLU A 193 -7.59 21.66 18.84
N LYS A 194 -8.69 21.60 18.09
CA LYS A 194 -9.28 20.36 17.58
C LYS A 194 -9.52 20.48 16.08
N TYR A 195 -9.00 19.51 15.34
CA TYR A 195 -9.17 19.47 13.89
C TYR A 195 -9.51 18.08 13.38
N PHE A 196 -10.61 17.98 12.64
CA PHE A 196 -11.18 16.68 12.29
C PHE A 196 -10.81 16.26 10.87
N LEU A 197 -10.34 15.02 10.75
CA LEU A 197 -10.14 14.33 9.49
C LEU A 197 -11.41 13.54 9.15
N ARG A 198 -11.91 13.70 7.91
CA ARG A 198 -13.23 13.23 7.48
C ARG A 198 -13.19 12.35 6.24
N ILE A 199 -14.15 11.43 6.10
CA ILE A 199 -14.22 10.53 4.93
C ILE A 199 -14.80 11.19 3.67
N THR A 200 -15.50 12.32 3.82
CA THR A 200 -16.06 13.07 2.70
C THR A 200 -15.73 14.55 2.85
N PRO A 201 -15.67 15.32 1.73
CA PRO A 201 -15.41 16.76 1.74
C PRO A 201 -16.68 17.54 2.10
N ALA A 202 -17.27 17.24 3.26
CA ALA A 202 -18.45 17.92 3.78
C ALA A 202 -18.55 17.69 5.30
N ILE A 203 -19.36 18.48 6.00
CA ILE A 203 -19.85 18.08 7.31
C ILE A 203 -21.07 17.19 7.07
N ASN A 204 -21.01 15.95 7.52
CA ASN A 204 -22.15 15.06 7.55
C ASN A 204 -22.21 14.42 8.94
N ASP A 205 -23.12 14.91 9.77
CA ASP A 205 -23.32 14.42 11.14
C ASP A 205 -24.50 13.45 11.26
N SER A 206 -25.23 13.20 10.16
CA SER A 206 -26.35 12.24 10.11
C SER A 206 -25.91 10.81 9.84
N MET A 207 -24.73 10.62 9.24
CA MET A 207 -24.18 9.29 9.03
C MET A 207 -23.55 8.70 10.29
N THR A 208 -23.32 7.40 10.27
CA THR A 208 -22.57 6.70 11.30
C THR A 208 -21.47 5.91 10.61
N ILE A 209 -20.24 6.06 11.07
CA ILE A 209 -19.11 5.26 10.63
C ILE A 209 -18.71 4.30 11.75
N GLY A 210 -17.73 3.43 11.51
CA GLY A 210 -17.34 2.30 12.37
C GLY A 210 -17.50 2.52 13.88
N TYR A 211 -17.92 1.46 14.58
CA TYR A 211 -18.15 1.48 16.04
C TYR A 211 -19.12 2.56 16.52
N GLN A 212 -20.15 2.84 15.71
CA GLN A 212 -21.22 3.80 16.03
C GLN A 212 -20.73 5.26 16.16
N GLN A 213 -19.58 5.60 15.59
CA GLN A 213 -19.09 6.97 15.56
C GLN A 213 -20.03 7.82 14.70
N LYS A 214 -20.69 8.79 15.34
CA LYS A 214 -21.58 9.72 14.64
C LYS A 214 -20.80 10.67 13.74
N GLY A 215 -21.36 10.88 12.56
CA GLY A 215 -20.83 11.71 11.50
C GLY A 215 -19.72 11.06 10.68
N ASN A 216 -19.10 11.87 9.84
CA ASN A 216 -18.07 11.42 8.89
C ASN A 216 -16.63 11.65 9.38
N GLN A 217 -16.43 11.91 10.68
CA GLN A 217 -15.13 12.14 11.30
C GLN A 217 -14.52 10.82 11.79
N PHE A 218 -13.25 10.56 11.48
CA PHE A 218 -12.55 9.34 11.92
C PHE A 218 -11.21 9.60 12.63
N ALA A 219 -10.78 10.85 12.72
CA ALA A 219 -9.68 11.26 13.58
C ALA A 219 -9.80 12.72 14.01
N GLU A 220 -9.24 13.05 15.16
CA GLU A 220 -9.09 14.40 15.69
C GLU A 220 -7.63 14.70 15.95
N TYR A 221 -7.12 15.79 15.37
CA TYR A 221 -5.76 16.25 15.52
C TYR A 221 -5.69 17.51 16.39
N PRO A 222 -4.62 17.65 17.21
CA PRO A 222 -4.36 18.86 17.95
C PRO A 222 -3.86 20.00 17.05
N LYS A 223 -3.71 21.19 17.63
CA LYS A 223 -3.05 22.33 16.99
C LYS A 223 -1.60 22.03 16.63
N GLY A 224 -1.16 22.54 15.47
CA GLY A 224 0.21 22.38 14.96
C GLY A 224 0.51 20.99 14.39
N SER A 225 -0.50 20.14 14.18
CA SER A 225 -0.34 18.93 13.37
C SER A 225 -0.08 19.31 11.92
N GLU A 226 0.84 18.61 11.28
CA GLU A 226 1.24 18.92 9.91
C GLU A 226 0.62 17.95 8.91
N GLY A 227 0.43 18.44 7.69
CA GLY A 227 0.01 17.61 6.58
C GLY A 227 0.39 18.21 5.23
N ILE A 228 0.07 17.45 4.19
CA ILE A 228 0.23 17.86 2.79
C ILE A 228 -1.12 17.70 2.11
N ALA A 229 -1.68 18.80 1.63
CA ALA A 229 -2.86 18.79 0.79
C ALA A 229 -2.47 18.48 -0.65
N ILE A 230 -3.16 17.51 -1.25
CA ILE A 230 -2.86 17.01 -2.59
C ILE A 230 -4.05 17.16 -3.56
N ALA A 231 -5.22 17.54 -3.06
CA ALA A 231 -6.40 17.84 -3.86
C ALA A 231 -7.36 18.76 -3.10
N GLU A 232 -8.34 19.32 -3.80
CA GLU A 232 -9.45 20.04 -3.19
C GLU A 232 -10.80 19.72 -3.85
N GLU A 233 -11.86 19.87 -3.06
CA GLU A 233 -13.25 19.88 -3.52
C GLU A 233 -14.02 20.99 -2.78
N THR A 234 -15.00 21.58 -3.46
CA THR A 234 -15.92 22.55 -2.85
C THR A 234 -17.25 21.85 -2.58
N ASP A 235 -17.77 21.95 -1.36
CA ASP A 235 -19.08 21.39 -1.02
C ASP A 235 -20.25 22.29 -1.47
N GLU A 236 -21.47 21.82 -1.26
CA GLU A 236 -22.70 22.54 -1.61
C GLU A 236 -22.87 23.88 -0.89
N THR A 237 -22.16 24.10 0.22
CA THR A 237 -22.17 25.36 0.98
C THR A 237 -21.11 26.36 0.49
N GLY A 238 -20.31 26.00 -0.52
CA GLY A 238 -19.18 26.79 -1.00
C GLY A 238 -17.94 26.66 -0.12
N ARG A 239 -17.89 25.70 0.80
CA ARG A 239 -16.69 25.47 1.63
C ARG A 239 -15.69 24.63 0.86
N ILE A 240 -14.43 25.06 0.89
CA ILE A 240 -13.31 24.34 0.30
C ILE A 240 -12.78 23.31 1.31
N TRP A 241 -12.64 22.09 0.83
CA TRP A 241 -12.08 20.95 1.54
C TRP A 241 -10.81 20.49 0.85
N TRP A 242 -9.78 20.18 1.62
CA TRP A 242 -8.54 19.60 1.12
C TRP A 242 -8.48 18.12 1.42
N PHE A 243 -8.12 17.32 0.42
CA PHE A 243 -7.70 15.93 0.64
C PHE A 243 -6.23 15.94 1.01
N VAL A 244 -5.91 15.32 2.15
CA VAL A 244 -4.61 15.48 2.79
C VAL A 244 -3.97 14.16 3.14
N ILE A 245 -2.64 14.20 3.21
CA ILE A 245 -1.79 13.23 3.87
C ILE A 245 -1.34 13.88 5.18
N MET A 246 -1.89 13.45 6.32
CA MET A 246 -1.46 13.90 7.63
C MET A 246 -0.15 13.23 8.02
N LYS A 247 0.84 14.03 8.42
CA LYS A 247 2.13 13.53 8.93
C LYS A 247 1.98 13.04 10.36
N ASN A 248 2.81 12.09 10.76
CA ASN A 248 2.86 11.58 12.14
C ASN A 248 3.75 12.42 13.07
N ASN A 249 3.87 13.73 12.81
CA ASN A 249 4.64 14.61 13.69
C ASN A 249 3.97 14.82 15.06
N LYS A 250 2.64 14.63 15.12
CA LYS A 250 1.85 14.66 16.35
C LYS A 250 0.82 13.53 16.33
N LYS A 251 0.69 12.83 17.46
CA LYS A 251 -0.36 11.82 17.65
C LYS A 251 -1.74 12.49 17.63
N PRO A 252 -2.73 11.93 16.91
CA PRO A 252 -4.12 12.36 17.03
C PRO A 252 -4.63 12.24 18.48
N ASN A 253 -5.53 13.14 18.87
CA ASN A 253 -6.24 13.05 20.15
C ASN A 253 -7.06 11.75 20.21
N TRP A 254 -7.66 11.37 19.08
CA TRP A 254 -8.26 10.06 18.86
C TRP A 254 -8.28 9.74 17.35
N SER A 255 -8.32 8.45 17.01
CA SER A 255 -8.52 7.98 15.64
C SER A 255 -9.12 6.58 15.62
N LEU A 256 -9.92 6.29 14.60
CA LEU A 256 -10.36 4.92 14.29
C LEU A 256 -9.27 4.08 13.61
N TYR A 257 -8.11 4.68 13.31
CA TYR A 257 -7.00 3.99 12.67
C TYR A 257 -6.34 2.96 13.56
N MET A 258 -6.11 1.78 12.98
CA MET A 258 -5.38 0.67 13.57
C MET A 258 -4.07 0.45 12.82
N THR A 259 -3.14 -0.27 13.44
CA THR A 259 -1.92 -0.71 12.76
C THR A 259 -2.27 -1.87 11.81
N GLY A 260 -1.93 -1.75 10.53
CA GLY A 260 -2.17 -2.83 9.56
C GLY A 260 -1.34 -4.08 9.82
N ASP A 261 -1.79 -5.21 9.28
CA ASP A 261 -1.30 -6.56 9.64
C ASP A 261 0.12 -6.88 9.15
N ASN A 262 0.57 -6.24 8.08
CA ASN A 262 1.84 -6.57 7.44
C ASN A 262 3.07 -6.08 8.21
N ASN A 263 2.94 -4.99 8.97
CA ASN A 263 4.08 -4.35 9.63
C ASN A 263 3.63 -3.37 10.73
N LYS A 264 4.53 -3.10 11.68
CA LYS A 264 4.29 -2.18 12.80
C LYS A 264 4.67 -0.73 12.52
N LEU A 265 5.07 -0.38 11.30
CA LEU A 265 5.46 0.99 10.98
C LEU A 265 4.24 1.91 11.04
N GLU A 266 4.47 3.13 11.53
CA GLU A 266 3.43 4.15 11.60
C GLU A 266 3.00 4.57 10.20
N SER A 267 1.70 4.83 10.05
CA SER A 267 1.10 5.17 8.76
C SER A 267 0.72 6.63 8.73
N ASN A 268 0.91 7.31 7.61
CA ASN A 268 0.34 8.63 7.41
C ASN A 268 -1.16 8.50 7.15
N PHE A 269 -1.99 9.42 7.65
CA PHE A 269 -3.45 9.27 7.53
C PHE A 269 -4.01 10.08 6.36
N LEU A 270 -4.81 9.44 5.53
CA LEU A 270 -5.51 10.07 4.41
C LEU A 270 -6.89 10.52 4.84
N GLY A 271 -7.35 11.65 4.32
CA GLY A 271 -8.71 12.13 4.58
C GLY A 271 -8.98 13.53 4.07
N TRP A 272 -10.18 14.03 4.37
CA TRP A 272 -10.59 15.39 4.07
C TRP A 272 -10.53 16.27 5.30
N ILE A 273 -10.04 17.49 5.13
CA ILE A 273 -10.11 18.56 6.12
C ILE A 273 -10.68 19.82 5.50
N SER A 274 -11.24 20.71 6.30
CA SER A 274 -11.57 22.06 5.83
C SER A 274 -10.27 22.80 5.49
N SER A 275 -10.26 23.71 4.51
CA SER A 275 -9.11 24.59 4.28
C SER A 275 -9.13 25.85 5.15
N ARG A 276 -10.23 26.11 5.86
CA ARG A 276 -10.44 27.37 6.62
C ARG A 276 -9.54 27.52 7.85
N PHE A 277 -9.10 26.41 8.45
CA PHE A 277 -8.40 26.44 9.74
C PHE A 277 -7.03 25.75 9.67
N VAL A 278 -6.32 26.05 8.60
CA VAL A 278 -4.93 25.63 8.40
C VAL A 278 -4.10 26.82 7.94
N GLU A 279 -2.83 26.81 8.34
CA GLU A 279 -1.83 27.77 7.88
C GLU A 279 -0.91 27.06 6.89
N LYS A 280 -0.74 27.63 5.69
CA LYS A 280 0.20 27.11 4.69
C LYS A 280 1.62 27.30 5.21
N ILE A 281 2.47 26.31 5.03
CA ILE A 281 3.88 26.36 5.41
C ILE A 281 4.76 26.17 4.17
N HIS A 282 5.88 26.89 4.12
CA HIS A 282 6.82 26.94 3.01
C HIS A 282 8.10 26.18 3.34
#